data_AF-T5KFG4-F1
#
_entry.id   AF-T5KFG4-F1
#
_cell.length_a   1.000
_cell.length_b   1.000
_cell.length_c   1.000
_cell.angle_alpha   90.00
_cell.angle_beta   90.00
_cell.angle_gamma   90.00
#
_symmetry.space_group_name_H-M   'P 1'
#
loop_
_entity.id
_entity.type
_entity.pdbx_description
1 polymer ?
#
loop_
_entity_poly.entity_id
_entity_poly.type
_entity_poly.pdbx_seq_one_letter_code
_entity_poly.pdbx_strand_id
1 'polypeptide(L)'
;MHHRHRDDHPFDLRRDVDRRLLEYRELILASLEGLTEEEARSAPIPGAPSLLGVVRHTAYVEGVWFDERITGRPRAESGLPVATANSWKVRRTDDIASVTAECRRISALADSNLTDRGLDDEVGENRHSLLAIYVHVLSELGWNTGQLDILRAAILAARRRDAGPTERA
;
A
#
# COMPACT_ATOMS: atom_id res chain seq x y z
N MET A 1 12.01 14.67 20.32
CA MET A 1 10.54 14.81 20.37
C MET A 1 10.05 14.12 21.64
N HIS A 2 9.53 14.86 22.62
CA HIS A 2 8.80 14.25 23.74
C HIS A 2 7.39 13.95 23.28
N HIS A 3 7.11 12.68 22.98
CA HIS A 3 5.75 12.22 22.75
C HIS A 3 5.06 12.13 24.11
N ARG A 4 4.26 13.15 24.43
CA ARG A 4 3.38 13.12 25.60
C ARG A 4 2.20 12.24 25.23
N HIS A 5 2.09 11.05 25.84
CA HIS A 5 0.86 10.27 25.79
C HIS A 5 -0.21 11.06 26.56
N ARG A 6 -1.23 11.53 25.83
CA ARG A 6 -2.51 11.93 26.42
C ARG A 6 -3.39 10.70 26.36
N ASP A 7 -3.49 10.00 27.48
CA ASP A 7 -4.53 8.98 27.68
C ASP A 7 -5.74 9.70 28.30
N ASP A 8 -6.79 9.91 27.52
CA ASP A 8 -8.16 10.20 28.00
C ASP A 8 -9.25 10.05 26.90
N HIS A 9 -9.03 9.09 25.98
CA HIS A 9 -10.12 8.50 25.20
C HIS A 9 -9.94 6.97 25.23
N PRO A 10 -10.97 6.18 25.57
CA PRO A 10 -10.90 4.75 25.32
C PRO A 10 -10.62 4.56 23.82
N PHE A 11 -9.68 3.67 23.47
CA PHE A 11 -9.42 3.32 22.09
C PHE A 11 -10.75 2.92 21.44
N ASP A 12 -11.20 3.71 20.46
CA ASP A 12 -12.25 3.27 19.54
C ASP A 12 -11.53 2.42 18.50
N LEU A 13 -11.47 1.11 18.78
CA LEU A 13 -10.67 0.17 18.00
C LEU A 13 -11.00 0.25 16.50
N ARG A 14 -12.29 0.41 16.15
CA ARG A 14 -12.70 0.53 14.75
C ARG A 14 -12.16 1.80 14.13
N ARG A 15 -12.37 2.94 14.79
CA ARG A 15 -11.87 4.22 14.30
C ARG A 15 -10.34 4.23 14.17
N ASP A 16 -9.63 3.59 15.09
CA ASP A 16 -8.17 3.55 15.09
C ASP A 16 -7.59 2.70 13.95
N VAL A 17 -8.16 1.52 13.67
CA VAL A 17 -7.70 0.70 12.53
C VAL A 17 -8.04 1.35 11.18
N ASP A 18 -9.20 2.00 11.06
CA ASP A 18 -9.59 2.73 9.85
C ASP A 18 -8.68 3.93 9.60
N ARG A 19 -8.39 4.70 10.65
CA ARG A 19 -7.44 5.82 10.57
C ARG A 19 -6.06 5.33 10.14
N ARG A 20 -5.56 4.23 10.73
CA ARG A 20 -4.24 3.71 10.36
C ARG A 20 -4.19 3.19 8.93
N LEU A 21 -5.27 2.58 8.45
CA LEU A 21 -5.40 2.14 7.06
C LEU A 21 -5.29 3.35 6.11
N LEU A 22 -6.02 4.43 6.40
CA LEU A 22 -5.94 5.67 5.61
C LEU A 22 -4.53 6.28 5.64
N GLU A 23 -3.91 6.39 6.81
CA GLU A 23 -2.54 6.91 6.96
C GLU A 23 -1.56 6.14 6.08
N TYR A 24 -1.62 4.80 6.06
CA TYR A 24 -0.74 4.01 5.20
C TYR A 24 -1.03 4.19 3.72
N ARG A 25 -2.31 4.23 3.30
CA ARG A 25 -2.67 4.50 1.90
C ARG A 25 -2.10 5.84 1.42
N GLU A 26 -2.19 6.89 2.25
CA GLU A 26 -1.63 8.20 1.95
C GLU A 26 -0.11 8.17 1.83
N LEU A 27 0.59 7.55 2.80
CA LEU A 27 2.05 7.42 2.78
C LEU A 27 2.55 6.63 1.56
N ILE A 28 1.84 5.55 1.20
CA ILE A 28 2.15 4.74 0.02
C ILE A 28 2.08 5.59 -1.25
N LEU A 29 1.02 6.38 -1.44
CA LEU A 29 0.90 7.23 -2.63
C LEU A 29 1.89 8.41 -2.61
N ALA A 30 2.12 9.00 -1.45
CA ALA A 30 3.10 10.08 -1.28
C ALA A 30 4.53 9.64 -1.64
N SER A 31 4.84 8.34 -1.52
CA SER A 31 6.14 7.79 -1.92
C SER A 31 6.47 7.97 -3.41
N LEU A 32 5.48 8.22 -4.26
CA LEU A 32 5.63 8.45 -5.70
C LEU A 32 5.83 9.93 -6.06
N GLU A 33 5.55 10.85 -5.15
CA GLU A 33 5.54 12.28 -5.44
C GLU A 33 6.92 12.77 -5.91
N GLY A 34 6.95 13.54 -7.01
CA GLY A 34 8.18 14.12 -7.54
C GLY A 34 9.20 13.11 -8.11
N LEU A 35 8.79 11.85 -8.34
CA LEU A 35 9.55 10.89 -9.12
C LEU A 35 9.16 10.96 -10.60
N THR A 36 10.11 10.70 -11.48
CA THR A 36 9.82 10.41 -12.89
C THR A 36 9.35 8.97 -13.05
N GLU A 37 8.75 8.64 -14.20
CA GLU A 37 8.35 7.26 -14.54
C GLU A 37 9.55 6.30 -14.53
N GLU A 38 10.70 6.76 -15.02
CA GLU A 38 11.92 5.96 -15.03
C GLU A 38 12.41 5.66 -13.61
N GLU A 39 12.40 6.67 -12.74
CA GLU A 39 12.79 6.52 -11.35
C GLU A 39 11.84 5.60 -10.58
N ALA A 40 10.53 5.77 -10.72
CA ALA A 40 9.54 4.94 -10.05
C ALA A 40 9.61 3.48 -10.51
N ARG A 41 9.98 3.23 -11.78
CA ARG A 41 10.18 1.89 -12.36
C ARG A 41 11.57 1.30 -12.10
N SER A 42 12.53 2.10 -11.64
CA SER A 42 13.87 1.63 -11.34
C SER A 42 13.89 0.68 -10.14
N ALA A 43 14.82 -0.29 -10.16
CA ALA A 43 15.08 -1.21 -9.06
C ALA A 43 16.52 -1.00 -8.56
N PRO A 44 16.77 0.02 -7.72
CA PRO A 44 18.13 0.42 -7.33
C PRO A 44 18.82 -0.59 -6.40
N ILE A 45 18.06 -1.51 -5.80
CA ILE A 45 18.57 -2.55 -4.90
C ILE A 45 18.43 -3.89 -5.62
N PRO A 46 19.52 -4.61 -5.92
CA PRO A 46 19.46 -5.92 -6.55
C PRO A 46 18.56 -6.89 -5.79
N GLY A 47 17.63 -7.53 -6.49
CA GLY A 47 16.67 -8.48 -5.91
C GLY A 47 15.45 -7.86 -5.24
N ALA A 48 15.39 -6.53 -5.08
CA ALA A 48 14.19 -5.85 -4.61
C ALA A 48 13.25 -5.48 -5.79
N PRO A 49 11.93 -5.38 -5.56
CA PRO A 49 11.02 -4.78 -6.53
C PRO A 49 11.30 -3.29 -6.72
N SER A 50 10.80 -2.72 -7.83
CA SER A 50 10.79 -1.27 -8.02
C SER A 50 9.82 -0.58 -7.06
N LEU A 51 9.99 0.72 -6.84
CA LEU A 51 9.09 1.51 -5.98
C LEU A 51 7.64 1.44 -6.48
N LEU A 52 7.43 1.60 -7.79
CA LEU A 52 6.10 1.45 -8.41
C LEU A 52 5.54 0.03 -8.26
N GLY A 53 6.40 -0.99 -8.28
CA GLY A 53 6.02 -2.38 -8.03
C GLY A 53 5.54 -2.60 -6.59
N VAL A 54 6.16 -1.95 -5.61
CA VAL A 54 5.73 -1.99 -4.21
C VAL A 54 4.37 -1.31 -4.03
N VAL A 55 4.16 -0.12 -4.61
CA VAL A 55 2.86 0.56 -4.56
C VAL A 55 1.76 -0.27 -5.22
N ARG A 56 2.06 -0.94 -6.32
CA ARG A 56 1.12 -1.89 -6.96
C ARG A 56 0.77 -3.06 -6.03
N HIS A 57 1.78 -3.59 -5.33
CA HIS A 57 1.58 -4.72 -4.43
C HIS A 57 0.69 -4.38 -3.24
N THR A 58 0.76 -3.17 -2.69
CA THR A 58 -0.12 -2.79 -1.56
C THR A 58 -1.59 -2.74 -1.98
N ALA A 59 -1.91 -2.26 -3.19
CA ALA A 59 -3.26 -2.38 -3.75
C ALA A 59 -3.67 -3.84 -3.94
N TYR A 60 -2.76 -4.71 -4.37
CA TYR A 60 -3.03 -6.13 -4.46
C TYR A 60 -3.37 -6.76 -3.10
N VAL A 61 -2.62 -6.44 -2.05
CA VAL A 61 -2.89 -6.91 -0.67
C VAL A 61 -4.30 -6.51 -0.24
N GLU A 62 -4.66 -5.23 -0.38
CA GLU A 62 -5.98 -4.76 -0.01
C GLU A 62 -7.10 -5.45 -0.80
N GLY A 63 -6.92 -5.62 -2.12
CA GLY A 63 -7.94 -6.27 -2.94
C GLY A 63 -8.07 -7.78 -2.68
N VAL A 64 -6.99 -8.47 -2.27
CA VAL A 64 -7.12 -9.86 -1.82
C VAL A 64 -7.88 -9.93 -0.50
N TRP A 65 -7.53 -9.10 0.48
CA TRP A 65 -8.00 -9.27 1.85
C TRP A 65 -9.31 -8.57 2.17
N PHE A 66 -9.55 -7.38 1.62
CA PHE A 66 -10.79 -6.63 1.83
C PHE A 66 -11.83 -6.84 0.72
N ASP A 67 -11.48 -7.49 -0.39
CA ASP A 67 -12.44 -7.83 -1.43
C ASP A 67 -12.61 -9.35 -1.59
N GLU A 68 -11.62 -10.07 -2.11
CA GLU A 68 -11.77 -11.51 -2.36
C GLU A 68 -12.08 -12.30 -1.08
N ARG A 69 -11.34 -12.05 0.01
CA ARG A 69 -11.56 -12.77 1.28
C ARG A 69 -12.86 -12.41 1.99
N ILE A 70 -13.37 -11.18 1.81
CA ILE A 70 -14.63 -10.76 2.44
C ILE A 70 -15.84 -11.25 1.62
N THR A 71 -15.78 -11.12 0.30
CA THR A 71 -16.93 -11.31 -0.59
C THR A 71 -16.97 -12.69 -1.25
N GLY A 72 -15.85 -13.42 -1.28
CA GLY A 72 -15.68 -14.64 -2.06
C GLY A 72 -15.50 -14.38 -3.57
N ARG A 73 -15.54 -13.12 -4.01
CA ARG A 73 -15.35 -12.79 -5.43
C ARG A 73 -13.91 -13.09 -5.86
N PRO A 74 -13.68 -13.84 -6.94
CA PRO A 74 -12.33 -14.08 -7.45
C PRO A 74 -11.58 -12.78 -7.74
N ARG A 75 -10.35 -12.64 -7.24
CA ARG A 75 -9.55 -11.40 -7.41
C ARG A 75 -9.35 -10.95 -8.87
N ALA A 76 -9.45 -11.88 -9.83
CA ALA A 76 -9.37 -11.59 -11.25
C ALA A 76 -10.51 -10.67 -11.74
N GLU A 77 -11.70 -10.79 -11.14
CA GLU A 77 -12.84 -9.92 -11.45
C GLU A 77 -12.60 -8.48 -10.95
N SER A 78 -11.78 -8.33 -9.91
CA SER A 78 -11.33 -7.04 -9.39
C SER A 78 -10.07 -6.52 -10.11
N GLY A 79 -9.66 -7.15 -11.22
CA GLY A 79 -8.54 -6.74 -12.05
C GLY A 79 -7.16 -7.08 -11.47
N LEU A 80 -7.11 -7.90 -10.42
CA LEU A 80 -5.85 -8.29 -9.77
C LEU A 80 -5.26 -9.56 -10.41
N PRO A 81 -3.93 -9.70 -10.44
CA PRO A 81 -3.29 -10.92 -10.91
C PRO A 81 -3.68 -12.12 -10.04
N VAL A 82 -3.96 -13.27 -10.67
CA VAL A 82 -4.27 -14.51 -9.93
C VAL A 82 -3.05 -15.00 -9.12
N ALA A 83 -1.87 -15.03 -9.75
CA ALA A 83 -0.64 -15.47 -9.11
C ALA A 83 -0.03 -14.35 -8.25
N THR A 84 0.14 -14.59 -6.95
CA THR A 84 0.75 -13.65 -6.00
C THR A 84 2.14 -13.18 -6.44
N ALA A 85 2.93 -14.03 -7.09
CA ALA A 85 4.25 -13.67 -7.62
C ALA A 85 4.22 -12.54 -8.66
N ASN A 86 3.05 -12.23 -9.23
CA ASN A 86 2.87 -11.16 -10.21
C ASN A 86 2.39 -9.84 -9.57
N SER A 87 2.11 -9.80 -8.26
CA SER A 87 1.61 -8.60 -7.57
C SER A 87 2.59 -7.41 -7.61
N TRP A 88 3.89 -7.70 -7.62
CA TRP A 88 4.98 -6.71 -7.72
C TRP A 88 5.33 -6.30 -9.15
N LYS A 89 4.78 -6.99 -10.16
CA LYS A 89 5.17 -6.80 -11.55
C LYS A 89 4.44 -5.59 -12.13
N VAL A 90 5.21 -4.53 -12.39
CA VAL A 90 4.75 -3.37 -13.18
C VAL A 90 4.63 -3.80 -14.64
N ARG A 91 3.45 -3.62 -15.24
CA ARG A 91 3.23 -3.92 -16.66
C ARG A 91 3.86 -2.84 -17.53
N ARG A 92 4.12 -3.15 -18.80
CA ARG A 92 4.64 -2.16 -19.78
C ARG A 92 3.70 -0.95 -19.95
N THR A 93 2.41 -1.14 -19.71
CA THR A 93 1.37 -0.12 -19.78
C THR A 93 1.16 0.64 -18.48
N ASP A 94 1.79 0.22 -17.37
CA ASP A 94 1.59 0.82 -16.05
C ASP A 94 2.53 1.99 -15.85
N ASP A 95 1.98 3.18 -15.66
CA ASP A 95 2.66 4.40 -15.22
C ASP A 95 2.23 4.79 -13.79
N ILE A 96 2.81 5.86 -13.24
CA ILE A 96 2.47 6.35 -11.89
C ILE A 96 0.97 6.64 -11.77
N ALA A 97 0.38 7.26 -12.80
CA ALA A 97 -1.01 7.67 -12.81
C ALA A 97 -1.98 6.45 -12.76
N SER A 98 -1.75 5.46 -13.61
CA SER A 98 -2.57 4.25 -13.69
C SER A 98 -2.44 3.38 -12.44
N VAL A 99 -1.24 3.23 -11.87
CA VAL A 99 -1.07 2.50 -10.60
C VAL A 99 -1.74 3.26 -9.45
N THR A 100 -1.60 4.59 -9.38
CA THR A 100 -2.30 5.41 -8.38
C THR A 100 -3.82 5.28 -8.50
N ALA A 101 -4.35 5.27 -9.73
CA ALA A 101 -5.76 5.05 -9.98
C ALA A 101 -6.22 3.65 -9.57
N GLU A 102 -5.40 2.62 -9.81
CA GLU A 102 -5.65 1.25 -9.36
C GLU A 102 -5.70 1.16 -7.83
N CYS A 103 -4.74 1.75 -7.12
CA CYS A 103 -4.74 1.84 -5.66
C CYS A 103 -6.04 2.47 -5.14
N ARG A 104 -6.40 3.66 -5.64
CA ARG A 104 -7.61 4.37 -5.21
C ARG A 104 -8.89 3.57 -5.48
N ARG A 105 -8.97 2.92 -6.65
CA ARG A 105 -10.12 2.07 -7.00
C ARG A 105 -10.25 0.89 -6.04
N ILE A 106 -9.13 0.22 -5.71
CA ILE A 106 -9.15 -0.90 -4.77
C ILE A 106 -9.48 -0.41 -3.35
N SER A 107 -8.92 0.71 -2.90
CA SER A 107 -9.26 1.29 -1.60
C SER A 107 -10.75 1.60 -1.48
N ALA A 108 -11.36 2.18 -2.53
CA ALA A 108 -12.80 2.44 -2.55
C ALA A 108 -13.65 1.15 -2.51
N LEU A 109 -13.20 0.09 -3.20
CA LEU A 109 -13.85 -1.22 -3.15
C LEU A 109 -13.75 -1.83 -1.75
N ALA A 110 -12.56 -1.76 -1.13
CA ALA A 110 -12.35 -2.20 0.24
C ALA A 110 -13.27 -1.44 1.20
N ASP A 111 -13.34 -0.11 1.12
CA ASP A 111 -14.19 0.71 2.00
C ASP A 111 -15.68 0.32 1.86
N SER A 112 -16.14 0.08 0.62
CA SER A 112 -17.50 -0.42 0.38
C SER A 112 -17.75 -1.78 1.01
N ASN A 113 -16.77 -2.69 0.98
CA ASN A 113 -16.91 -4.03 1.55
C ASN A 113 -16.81 -4.04 3.08
N LEU A 114 -16.19 -3.02 3.67
CA LEU A 114 -16.01 -2.81 5.12
C LEU A 114 -17.17 -2.06 5.78
N THR A 115 -18.05 -1.45 4.99
CA THR A 115 -19.21 -0.69 5.45
C THR A 115 -20.20 -1.61 6.18
N ASP A 116 -20.78 -1.12 7.28
CA ASP A 116 -21.76 -1.81 8.13
C ASP A 116 -21.31 -3.13 8.78
N ARG A 117 -20.00 -3.44 8.75
CA ARG A 117 -19.43 -4.63 9.40
C ARG A 117 -18.83 -4.32 10.77
N GLY A 118 -19.05 -5.21 11.74
CA GLY A 118 -18.36 -5.21 13.03
C GLY A 118 -16.97 -5.84 12.92
N LEU A 119 -16.04 -5.45 13.82
CA LEU A 119 -14.70 -6.04 13.85
C LEU A 119 -14.69 -7.53 14.26
N ASP A 120 -15.71 -7.96 15.00
CA ASP A 120 -15.90 -9.36 15.39
C ASP A 120 -16.68 -10.18 14.35
N ASP A 121 -17.10 -9.56 13.24
CA ASP A 121 -17.83 -10.26 12.19
C ASP A 121 -16.91 -11.30 11.52
N GLU A 122 -17.40 -12.53 11.42
CA GLU A 122 -16.75 -13.61 10.69
C GLU A 122 -17.04 -13.48 9.20
N VAL A 123 -15.98 -13.33 8.39
CA VAL A 123 -16.09 -13.10 6.94
C VAL A 123 -15.34 -14.17 6.13
N GLY A 124 -15.81 -14.38 4.89
CA GLY A 124 -15.25 -15.35 3.96
C GLY A 124 -15.48 -16.81 4.34
N GLU A 125 -14.96 -17.72 3.49
CA GLU A 125 -15.12 -19.17 3.67
C GLU A 125 -14.38 -19.70 4.89
N ASN A 126 -13.21 -19.12 5.21
CA ASN A 126 -12.38 -19.54 6.33
C ASN A 126 -12.83 -18.98 7.68
N ARG A 127 -13.88 -18.14 7.70
CA ARG A 127 -14.42 -17.51 8.91
C ARG A 127 -13.29 -16.88 9.74
N HIS A 128 -12.68 -15.85 9.18
CA HIS A 128 -11.78 -14.98 9.93
C HIS A 128 -12.57 -13.80 10.45
N SER A 129 -12.32 -13.38 11.70
CA SER A 129 -12.84 -12.10 12.17
C SER A 129 -12.31 -10.96 11.31
N LEU A 130 -13.14 -9.93 11.12
CA LEU A 130 -12.74 -8.76 10.36
C LEU A 130 -11.49 -8.10 10.98
N LEU A 131 -11.37 -8.09 12.31
CA LEU A 131 -10.18 -7.63 13.01
C LEU A 131 -8.91 -8.38 12.56
N ALA A 132 -8.97 -9.70 12.40
CA ALA A 132 -7.82 -10.48 11.94
C ALA A 132 -7.39 -10.08 10.53
N ILE A 133 -8.36 -9.76 9.66
CA ILE A 133 -8.08 -9.24 8.31
C ILE A 133 -7.42 -7.85 8.39
N TYR A 134 -7.94 -6.93 9.21
CA TYR A 134 -7.32 -5.63 9.42
C TYR A 134 -5.88 -5.76 9.92
N VAL A 135 -5.64 -6.59 10.94
CA VAL A 135 -4.29 -6.80 11.50
C VAL A 135 -3.33 -7.28 10.42
N HIS A 136 -3.75 -8.22 9.57
CA HIS A 136 -2.94 -8.71 8.46
C HIS A 136 -2.63 -7.59 7.45
N VAL A 137 -3.66 -6.89 6.97
CA VAL A 137 -3.48 -5.80 5.99
C VAL A 137 -2.60 -4.68 6.55
N LEU A 138 -2.87 -4.21 7.77
CA LEU A 138 -2.09 -3.15 8.39
C LEU A 138 -0.62 -3.54 8.58
N SER A 139 -0.35 -4.82 8.88
CA SER A 139 1.03 -5.32 8.99
C SER A 139 1.74 -5.30 7.64
N GLU A 140 1.08 -5.76 6.57
CA GLU A 140 1.60 -5.72 5.20
C GLU A 140 1.84 -4.28 4.72
N LEU A 141 0.87 -3.38 4.93
CA LEU A 141 1.01 -1.97 4.53
C LEU A 141 2.14 -1.28 5.32
N GLY A 142 2.21 -1.51 6.64
CA GLY A 142 3.28 -0.99 7.48
C GLY A 142 4.66 -1.46 7.03
N TRP A 143 4.83 -2.75 6.73
CA TRP A 143 6.08 -3.28 6.19
C TRP A 143 6.43 -2.61 4.86
N ASN A 144 5.48 -2.51 3.93
CA ASN A 144 5.71 -1.93 2.61
C ASN A 144 6.02 -0.43 2.68
N THR A 145 5.43 0.35 3.60
CA THR A 145 5.82 1.77 3.78
C THR A 145 7.29 1.92 4.18
N GLY A 146 7.81 1.08 5.07
CA GLY A 146 9.24 1.08 5.41
C GLY A 146 10.13 0.72 4.21
N GLN A 147 9.70 -0.23 3.37
CA GLN A 147 10.42 -0.56 2.13
C GLN A 147 10.40 0.59 1.11
N LEU A 148 9.26 1.27 0.96
CA LEU A 148 9.11 2.43 0.08
C LEU A 148 10.06 3.57 0.48
N ASP A 149 10.20 3.86 1.77
CA ASP A 149 11.12 4.90 2.26
C ASP A 149 12.57 4.63 1.86
N ILE A 150 13.04 3.39 2.03
CA ILE A 150 14.40 2.99 1.66
C ILE A 150 14.61 3.05 0.15
N LEU A 151 13.67 2.55 -0.64
CA LEU A 151 13.75 2.59 -2.11
C LEU A 151 13.75 4.04 -2.61
N ARG A 152 12.86 4.89 -2.07
CA ARG A 152 12.78 6.31 -2.43
C ARG A 152 14.08 7.04 -2.09
N ALA A 153 14.63 6.80 -0.90
CA ALA A 153 15.91 7.38 -0.50
C ALA A 153 17.05 6.98 -1.46
N ALA A 154 17.09 5.71 -1.87
CA ALA A 154 18.08 5.21 -2.82
C ALA A 154 17.95 5.85 -4.22
N ILE A 155 16.72 5.99 -4.73
CA ILE A 155 16.41 6.66 -6.00
C ILE A 155 16.87 8.12 -5.95
N LEU A 156 16.48 8.87 -4.92
CA LEU A 156 16.85 10.28 -4.79
C LEU A 156 18.36 10.46 -4.60
N ALA A 157 19.04 9.50 -3.96
CA ALA A 157 20.49 9.50 -3.87
C ALA A 157 21.15 9.28 -5.24
N ALA A 158 20.59 8.41 -6.10
CA ALA A 158 21.06 8.23 -7.47
C ALA A 158 20.90 9.52 -8.29
N ARG A 159 19.71 10.13 -8.25
CA ARG A 159 19.43 11.41 -8.92
C ARG A 159 20.46 12.49 -8.58
N ARG A 160 20.82 12.62 -7.30
CA ARG A 160 21.83 13.59 -6.84
C ARG A 160 23.24 13.28 -7.36
N ARG A 161 23.60 12.01 -7.50
CA ARG A 161 24.90 11.62 -8.08
C ARG A 161 24.96 11.98 -9.56
N ASP A 162 23.88 11.75 -10.28
CA ASP A 162 23.81 11.98 -11.73
C ASP A 162 23.75 13.48 -12.08
N ALA A 163 23.22 14.31 -11.18
CA ALA A 163 23.16 15.77 -11.35
C ALA A 163 24.52 16.49 -11.20
N GLY A 164 25.57 15.81 -10.70
CA GLY A 164 26.88 16.42 -10.43
C GLY A 164 26.88 17.44 -9.29
N PRO A 165 28.03 18.02 -8.91
CA PRO A 165 28.09 19.09 -7.91
C PRO A 165 27.37 20.33 -8.42
N THR A 166 26.30 20.77 -7.75
CA THR A 166 25.77 22.13 -7.93
C THR A 166 26.87 23.12 -7.58
N GLU A 167 27.41 23.82 -8.59
CA GLU A 167 28.30 24.97 -8.41
C GLU A 167 27.61 25.97 -7.47
N ARG A 168 28.12 26.08 -6.24
CA ARG A 168 27.75 27.18 -5.34
C ARG A 168 28.59 28.38 -5.75
N ALA A 169 27.94 29.36 -6.37
CA ALA A 169 28.45 30.72 -6.50
C ALA A 169 28.45 31.43 -5.14
#